data_AF-A0A0M7BAK1-F1
#
_entry.id   AF-A0A0M7BAK1-F1
#
_cell.length_a   1.000
_cell.length_b   1.000
_cell.length_c   1.000
_cell.angle_alpha   90.00
_cell.angle_beta   90.00
_cell.angle_gamma   90.00
#
_symmetry.space_group_name_H-M   'P 1'
#
loop_
_entity.id
_entity.type
_entity.pdbx_description
1 polymer ?
#
loop_
_entity_poly.entity_id
_entity_poly.type
_entity_poly.pdbx_seq_one_letter_code
_entity_poly.pdbx_strand_id
1 'polypeptide(L)'
;MLKTETVEMEVLRIAADLDARTVVAAYEMLAKSLENRKKSGKLSRIEFDASETPPSPLSLQLLVSATRTVPRERLDIGTRATAVLANLELLKENQ
;
A
#
# COMPACT_ATOMS: atom_id res chain seq x y z
N MET A 1 -23.59 -10.49 -24.42
CA MET A 1 -22.20 -10.85 -24.05
C MET A 1 -21.60 -9.69 -23.27
N LEU A 2 -21.42 -9.83 -21.96
CA LEU A 2 -20.71 -8.85 -21.14
C LEU A 2 -19.22 -9.07 -21.38
N LYS A 3 -18.53 -8.06 -21.94
CA LYS A 3 -17.07 -8.03 -21.99
C LYS A 3 -16.61 -7.76 -20.57
N THR A 4 -16.04 -8.77 -19.92
CA THR A 4 -15.31 -8.56 -18.66
C THR A 4 -14.04 -7.80 -19.04
N GLU A 5 -14.07 -6.47 -18.95
CA GLU A 5 -12.84 -5.68 -19.01
C GLU A 5 -11.97 -6.08 -17.84
N THR A 6 -10.88 -6.80 -18.14
CA THR A 6 -9.85 -7.10 -17.15
C THR A 6 -9.20 -5.78 -16.77
N VAL A 7 -9.60 -5.22 -15.63
CA VAL A 7 -8.96 -4.01 -15.12
C VAL A 7 -7.51 -4.35 -14.78
N GLU A 8 -6.57 -3.77 -15.53
CA GLU A 8 -5.15 -3.99 -15.34
C GLU A 8 -4.69 -3.30 -14.05
N MET A 9 -4.66 -4.06 -12.97
CA MET A 9 -4.26 -3.62 -11.63
C MET A 9 -2.79 -3.89 -11.41
N GLU A 10 -2.02 -2.85 -11.10
CA GLU A 10 -0.62 -3.01 -10.69
C GLU A 10 -0.50 -3.24 -9.20
N VAL A 11 0.34 -4.19 -8.83
CA VAL A 11 0.68 -4.48 -7.45
C VAL A 11 1.95 -3.73 -7.08
N LEU A 12 1.82 -2.74 -6.22
CA LEU A 12 2.92 -1.99 -5.60
C LEU A 12 3.26 -2.65 -4.26
N ARG A 13 4.50 -3.10 -4.11
CA ARG A 13 4.92 -3.81 -2.91
C ARG A 13 5.77 -2.94 -2.00
N ILE A 14 5.46 -2.98 -0.71
CA ILE A 14 6.22 -2.34 0.35
C ILE A 14 6.94 -3.43 1.14
N ALA A 15 8.26 -3.29 1.31
CA ALA A 15 9.01 -4.20 2.17
C ALA A 15 8.47 -4.14 3.61
N ALA A 16 8.33 -5.30 4.27
CA ALA A 16 7.78 -5.36 5.62
C ALA A 16 8.75 -4.81 6.67
N ASP A 17 10.05 -4.69 6.40
CA ASP A 17 11.09 -4.46 7.39
C ASP A 17 11.87 -3.15 7.14
N LEU A 18 11.20 -2.11 6.62
CA LEU A 18 11.87 -0.84 6.34
C LEU A 18 12.48 -0.23 7.61
N ASP A 19 13.68 0.32 7.45
CA ASP A 19 14.43 1.03 8.47
C ASP A 19 14.74 2.46 8.01
N ALA A 20 15.45 3.24 8.85
CA ALA A 20 15.78 4.63 8.55
C ALA A 20 16.65 4.81 7.29
N ARG A 21 17.37 3.77 6.85
CA ARG A 21 18.24 3.82 5.65
C ARG A 21 17.45 3.48 4.39
N THR A 22 16.48 2.57 4.49
CA THR A 22 15.73 2.06 3.33
C THR A 22 14.40 2.78 3.09
N VAL A 23 13.82 3.40 4.12
CA VAL A 23 12.49 4.02 4.03
C VAL A 23 12.43 5.18 3.02
N VAL A 24 13.49 5.96 2.88
CA VAL A 24 13.52 7.13 1.97
C VAL A 24 13.44 6.65 0.52
N ALA A 25 14.27 5.68 0.13
CA ALA A 25 14.24 5.11 -1.21
C ALA A 25 12.89 4.42 -1.51
N ALA A 26 12.36 3.68 -0.54
CA ALA A 26 11.05 3.04 -0.66
C ALA A 26 9.92 4.08 -0.86
N TYR A 27 9.97 5.20 -0.15
CA TYR A 27 9.04 6.32 -0.33
C TYR A 27 9.13 6.92 -1.73
N GLU A 28 10.33 7.24 -2.21
CA GLU A 28 10.52 7.84 -3.54
C GLU A 28 10.02 6.91 -4.65
N MET A 29 10.30 5.62 -4.56
CA MET A 29 9.82 4.61 -5.50
C MET A 29 8.30 4.50 -5.50
N LEU A 30 7.68 4.47 -4.30
CA LEU A 30 6.23 4.39 -4.17
C LEU A 30 5.57 5.66 -4.71
N ALA A 31 6.07 6.84 -4.35
CA ALA A 31 5.55 8.12 -4.81
C ALA A 31 5.60 8.25 -6.34
N LYS A 32 6.71 7.87 -6.96
CA LYS A 32 6.86 7.87 -8.42
C LYS A 32 5.89 6.91 -9.10
N SER A 33 5.71 5.72 -8.53
CA SER A 33 4.78 4.71 -9.07
C SER A 33 3.33 5.21 -8.99
N LEU A 34 2.94 5.80 -7.87
CA LEU A 34 1.62 6.40 -7.67
C LEU A 34 1.37 7.60 -8.59
N GLU A 35 2.38 8.45 -8.83
CA GLU A 35 2.26 9.57 -9.76
C GLU A 35 2.05 9.08 -11.20
N ASN A 36 2.82 8.08 -11.64
CA ASN A 36 2.66 7.47 -12.96
C ASN A 36 1.24 6.88 -13.12
N ARG A 37 0.73 6.24 -12.06
CA ARG A 37 -0.63 5.66 -12.07
C ARG A 37 -1.70 6.74 -12.11
N LYS A 38 -1.55 7.81 -11.33
CA LYS A 38 -2.44 8.98 -11.38
C LYS A 38 -2.56 9.54 -12.80
N LYS A 39 -1.45 9.64 -13.54
CA LYS A 39 -1.43 10.10 -14.94
C LYS A 39 -2.12 9.10 -15.89
N SER A 40 -1.95 7.79 -15.65
CA SER A 40 -2.54 6.74 -16.48
C SER A 40 -4.02 6.43 -16.20
N GLY A 41 -4.56 6.87 -15.07
CA GLY A 41 -5.92 6.54 -14.62
C GLY A 41 -6.14 5.09 -14.15
N LYS A 42 -5.09 4.26 -14.12
CA LYS A 42 -5.17 2.84 -13.74
C LYS A 42 -5.29 2.65 -12.21
N LEU A 43 -5.94 1.55 -11.81
CA LEU A 43 -6.00 1.12 -10.41
C LEU A 43 -4.64 0.63 -9.92
N SER A 44 -4.38 0.83 -8.63
CA SER A 44 -3.20 0.31 -7.94
C SER A 44 -3.64 -0.52 -6.75
N ARG A 45 -2.90 -1.58 -6.45
CA ARG A 45 -3.03 -2.36 -5.23
C ARG A 45 -1.74 -2.29 -4.44
N ILE A 46 -1.81 -1.91 -3.17
CA ILE A 46 -0.64 -1.90 -2.29
C ILE A 46 -0.65 -3.16 -1.42
N GLU A 47 0.48 -3.86 -1.40
CA GLU A 47 0.70 -5.03 -0.55
C GLU A 47 2.03 -4.93 0.19
N PHE A 48 2.17 -5.67 1.28
CA PHE A 48 3.49 -5.96 1.82
C PHE A 48 4.13 -7.10 1.03
N ASP A 49 5.45 -7.08 0.91
CA ASP A 49 6.20 -8.24 0.41
C ASP A 49 5.86 -9.50 1.21
N ALA A 50 5.95 -10.65 0.54
CA ALA A 50 5.73 -11.97 1.13
C ALA A 50 6.89 -12.32 2.07
N SER A 51 6.90 -11.69 3.25
CA SER A 51 7.86 -11.91 4.33
C SER A 51 7.15 -12.48 5.56
N GLU A 52 7.75 -13.37 6.33
CA GLU A 52 7.17 -13.78 7.62
C GLU A 52 7.28 -12.67 8.69
N THR A 53 8.13 -11.68 8.44
CA THR A 53 8.38 -10.56 9.37
C THR A 53 7.15 -9.64 9.46
N PRO A 54 6.71 -9.27 10.67
CA PRO A 54 5.69 -8.25 10.86
C PRO A 54 6.13 -6.90 10.26
N PRO A 55 5.21 -6.11 9.68
CA PRO A 55 5.54 -4.78 9.17
C PRO A 55 6.15 -3.86 10.23
N SER A 56 7.27 -3.23 9.92
CA SER A 56 7.91 -2.24 10.78
C SER A 56 7.04 -0.99 10.88
N PRO A 57 7.21 -0.15 11.93
CA PRO A 57 6.52 1.13 12.03
C PRO A 57 6.71 2.03 10.80
N LEU A 58 7.89 1.98 10.17
CA LEU A 58 8.18 2.77 8.97
C LEU A 58 7.46 2.21 7.73
N SER A 59 7.40 0.88 7.58
CA SER A 59 6.60 0.24 6.53
C SER A 59 5.10 0.56 6.68
N LEU A 60 4.60 0.58 7.91
CA LEU A 60 3.22 0.95 8.22
C LEU A 60 2.93 2.42 7.95
N GLN A 61 3.84 3.31 8.35
CA GLN A 61 3.71 4.73 8.06
C GLN A 61 3.69 4.98 6.55
N LEU A 62 4.50 4.25 5.78
CA LEU A 62 4.49 4.38 4.31
C LEU A 62 3.16 3.93 3.70
N LEU A 63 2.60 2.80 4.17
CA LEU A 63 1.27 2.33 3.78
C LEU A 63 0.17 3.37 4.09
N VAL A 64 0.16 3.91 5.30
CA VAL A 64 -0.82 4.93 5.72
C VAL A 64 -0.66 6.23 4.93
N SER A 65 0.57 6.64 4.62
CA SER A 65 0.81 7.80 3.76
C SER A 65 0.22 7.58 2.37
N ALA A 66 0.44 6.39 1.77
CA ALA A 66 -0.09 6.07 0.45
C ALA A 66 -1.63 6.08 0.40
N THR A 67 -2.30 5.57 1.44
CA THR A 67 -3.78 5.57 1.53
C THR A 67 -4.38 6.97 1.68
N ARG A 68 -3.59 7.96 2.09
CA ARG A 68 -3.99 9.37 2.17
C ARG A 68 -3.72 10.14 0.87
N THR A 69 -2.74 9.73 0.08
CA THR A 69 -2.34 10.44 -1.16
C THR A 69 -3.16 10.01 -2.38
N VAL A 70 -3.66 8.77 -2.40
CA VAL A 70 -4.42 8.22 -3.53
C VAL A 70 -5.91 8.18 -3.19
N PRO A 71 -6.80 8.60 -4.11
CA PRO A 71 -8.24 8.44 -3.93
C PRO A 71 -8.62 6.97 -3.72
N ARG A 72 -9.53 6.70 -2.78
CA ARG A 72 -9.91 5.33 -2.36
C ARG A 72 -10.47 4.49 -3.52
N GLU A 73 -11.20 5.10 -4.43
CA GLU A 73 -11.75 4.45 -5.61
C GLU A 73 -10.68 4.01 -6.62
N ARG A 74 -9.42 4.40 -6.42
CA ARG A 74 -8.27 4.05 -7.27
C ARG A 74 -7.21 3.18 -6.57
N LEU A 75 -7.43 2.87 -5.30
CA LEU A 75 -6.46 2.17 -4.47
C LEU A 75 -7.10 0.98 -3.76
N ASP A 76 -6.66 -0.22 -4.12
CA ASP A 76 -6.91 -1.45 -3.36
C ASP A 76 -5.77 -1.69 -2.34
N ILE A 77 -6.09 -2.33 -1.22
CA ILE A 77 -5.11 -2.71 -0.19
C ILE A 77 -5.19 -4.22 -0.01
N GLY A 78 -4.06 -4.91 -0.21
CA GLY A 78 -4.00 -6.36 -0.10
C GLY A 78 -4.34 -6.86 1.30
N THR A 79 -4.83 -8.10 1.37
CA THR A 79 -5.38 -8.73 2.58
C THR A 79 -4.48 -8.58 3.80
N ARG A 80 -3.17 -8.79 3.63
CA ARG A 80 -2.21 -8.66 4.73
C ARG A 80 -2.08 -7.22 5.23
N ALA A 81 -2.00 -6.25 4.33
CA ALA A 81 -1.92 -4.84 4.69
C ALA A 81 -3.21 -4.38 5.39
N THR A 82 -4.36 -4.83 4.89
CA THR A 82 -5.67 -4.60 5.53
C THR A 82 -5.75 -5.18 6.94
N ALA A 83 -5.32 -6.43 7.14
CA ALA A 83 -5.33 -7.06 8.45
C ALA A 83 -4.45 -6.31 9.47
N VAL A 84 -3.29 -5.79 9.04
CA VAL A 84 -2.40 -5.04 9.93
C VAL A 84 -2.98 -3.67 10.25
N LEU A 85 -3.59 -2.97 9.29
CA LEU A 85 -4.28 -1.70 9.56
C LEU A 85 -5.45 -1.88 10.53
N ALA A 86 -6.28 -2.91 10.34
CA ALA A 86 -7.40 -3.22 11.22
C ALA A 86 -6.93 -3.49 12.67
N ASN A 87 -5.83 -4.23 12.85
CA ASN A 87 -5.26 -4.47 14.18
C ASN A 87 -4.78 -3.19 14.86
N LEU A 88 -4.24 -2.22 14.10
CA LEU A 88 -3.83 -0.92 14.66
C LEU A 88 -5.02 -0.06 15.06
N GLU A 89 -6.15 -0.15 14.34
CA GLU A 89 -7.39 0.56 14.69
C GLU A 89 -8.02 -0.03 15.95
N LEU A 90 -8.08 -1.36 16.08
CA LEU A 90 -8.57 -2.03 17.30
C LEU A 90 -7.75 -1.69 18.54
N LEU A 91 -6.44 -1.47 18.41
CA LEU A 91 -5.60 -1.04 19.53
C LEU A 91 -5.90 0.40 19.97
N LYS A 92 -6.44 1.26 19.10
CA LYS A 92 -6.85 2.62 19.46
C LYS A 92 -8.19 2.68 20.17
N GLU A 93 -9.09 1.75 19.89
CA GLU A 93 -10.43 1.70 20.52
C GLU A 93 -10.40 1.10 21.93
N ASN A 94 -9.35 0.34 22.25
CA ASN A 94 -9.16 -0.31 23.56
C ASN A 94 -8.20 0.44 24.50
N GLN A 95 -7.85 1.69 24.17
CA GLN A 95 -7.05 2.61 24.99
C GLN A 95 -7.90 3.80 25.42
#